data_AF-S2R6G3-F1
#
_entry.id   AF-S2R6G3-F1
#
_cell.length_a   1.000
_cell.length_b   1.000
_cell.length_c   1.000
_cell.angle_alpha   90.00
_cell.angle_beta   90.00
_cell.angle_gamma   90.00
#
_symmetry.space_group_name_H-M   'P 1'
#
loop_
_entity.id
_entity.type
_entity.pdbx_description
1 polymer ?
#
loop_
_entity_poly.entity_id
_entity_poly.type
_entity_poly.pdbx_seq_one_letter_code
_entity_poly.pdbx_strand_id
1 'polypeptide(L)'
;MVVSKQALSQATIKRIPVYYRTVKDLQQTGEKRVRSDRLSKLVHIAPATIRRDFSNFGDLGRSGYGYSVDLLAQVFGELLEVHSKEQMALVGCGNL
;
A
#
# COMPACT_ATOMS: atom_id res chain seq x y z
N MET A 1 -9.38 -12.21 5.41
CA MET A 1 -8.17 -13.07 5.45
C MET A 1 -7.04 -12.27 4.83
N VAL A 2 -6.19 -11.66 5.65
CA VAL A 2 -5.06 -10.86 5.16
C VAL A 2 -3.92 -11.82 4.85
N VAL A 3 -3.27 -11.61 3.71
CA VAL A 3 -2.17 -12.44 3.23
C VAL A 3 -0.98 -12.38 4.20
N SER A 4 -0.43 -13.54 4.54
CA SER A 4 0.74 -13.64 5.41
C SER A 4 1.94 -12.96 4.75
N LYS A 5 2.66 -12.12 5.52
CA LYS A 5 3.86 -11.38 5.09
C LYS A 5 4.93 -12.31 4.49
N GLN A 6 4.95 -13.57 4.91
CA GLN A 6 5.87 -14.62 4.41
C GLN A 6 5.58 -15.04 2.96
N ALA A 7 4.38 -14.79 2.43
CA ALA A 7 4.00 -15.13 1.06
C ALA A 7 4.29 -13.99 0.05
N LEU A 8 4.60 -12.78 0.52
CA LEU A 8 4.96 -11.67 -0.37
C LEU A 8 6.43 -11.69 -0.73
N SER A 9 6.74 -11.27 -1.97
CA SER A 9 8.12 -10.98 -2.35
C SER A 9 8.69 -9.80 -1.54
N GLN A 10 9.99 -9.84 -1.23
CA GLN A 10 10.66 -8.73 -0.54
C GLN A 10 10.55 -7.41 -1.32
N ALA A 11 10.49 -7.48 -2.64
CA ALA A 11 10.29 -6.32 -3.49
C ALA A 11 8.89 -5.70 -3.31
N THR A 12 7.86 -6.53 -3.17
CA THR A 12 6.49 -6.09 -2.89
C THR A 12 6.41 -5.45 -1.50
N ILE A 13 6.99 -6.08 -0.48
CA ILE A 13 7.01 -5.55 0.90
C ILE A 13 7.60 -4.14 0.95
N LYS A 14 8.74 -3.92 0.27
CA LYS A 14 9.38 -2.60 0.19
C LYS A 14 8.51 -1.51 -0.47
N ARG A 15 7.55 -1.88 -1.33
CA ARG A 15 6.67 -0.94 -2.02
C ARG A 15 5.41 -0.59 -1.24
N ILE A 16 5.01 -1.39 -0.25
CA ILE A 16 3.77 -1.21 0.50
C ILE A 16 3.69 0.14 1.23
N PRO A 17 4.75 0.64 1.89
CA PRO A 17 4.72 1.98 2.49
C PRO A 17 4.46 3.11 1.47
N VAL A 18 4.95 2.95 0.23
CA VAL A 18 4.70 3.92 -0.85
C VAL A 18 3.24 3.84 -1.30
N TYR A 19 2.72 2.64 -1.53
CA TYR A 19 1.32 2.45 -1.88
C TYR A 19 0.39 2.98 -0.79
N TYR A 20 0.67 2.69 0.48
CA TYR A 20 -0.16 3.12 1.61
C TYR A 20 -0.27 4.63 1.68
N ARG A 21 0.86 5.37 1.61
CA ARG A 21 0.84 6.83 1.61
C ARG A 21 -0.03 7.41 0.49
N THR A 22 0.23 6.99 -0.74
CA THR A 22 -0.55 7.48 -1.90
C THR A 22 -2.04 7.14 -1.79
N VAL A 23 -2.39 5.96 -1.30
CA VAL A 23 -3.78 5.55 -1.11
C VAL A 23 -4.44 6.37 0.01
N LYS A 24 -3.72 6.70 1.08
CA LYS A 24 -4.21 7.60 2.14
C LYS A 24 -4.48 9.00 1.60
N ASP A 25 -3.60 9.53 0.74
CA ASP A 25 -3.82 10.83 0.08
C ASP A 25 -5.08 10.80 -0.79
N LEU A 26 -5.23 9.74 -1.61
CA LEU A 26 -6.44 9.53 -2.41
C LEU A 26 -7.71 9.44 -1.53
N GLN A 27 -7.63 8.73 -0.41
CA GLN A 27 -8.73 8.60 0.55
C GLN A 27 -9.13 9.97 1.13
N GLN A 28 -8.15 10.81 1.49
CA GLN A 28 -8.39 12.17 2.00
C GLN A 28 -9.03 13.07 0.95
N THR A 29 -8.69 12.90 -0.33
CA THR A 29 -9.33 13.63 -1.44
C THR A 29 -10.74 13.11 -1.80
N GLY A 30 -11.25 12.08 -1.11
CA GLY A 30 -12.57 11.50 -1.35
C GLY A 30 -12.65 10.53 -2.53
N GLU A 31 -11.51 10.15 -3.11
CA GLU A 31 -11.46 9.20 -4.21
C GLU A 31 -11.88 7.81 -3.73
N LYS A 32 -12.88 7.22 -4.39
CA LYS A 32 -13.39 5.88 -4.03
C LYS A 32 -12.66 4.75 -4.74
N ARG A 33 -12.18 5.01 -5.96
CA ARG A 33 -11.50 3.99 -6.77
C ARG A 33 -10.33 4.58 -7.53
N VAL A 34 -9.29 3.77 -7.71
CA VAL A 34 -8.10 4.15 -8.48
C VAL A 34 -7.69 3.01 -9.41
N ARG A 35 -7.33 3.35 -10.65
CA ARG A 35 -6.83 2.38 -11.63
C ARG A 35 -5.30 2.29 -11.59
N SER A 36 -4.76 1.14 -12.02
CA SER A 36 -3.30 0.89 -12.03
C SER A 36 -2.50 1.93 -12.84
N ASP A 37 -3.07 2.48 -13.90
CA ASP A 37 -2.46 3.51 -14.75
C ASP A 37 -2.36 4.87 -14.06
N ARG A 38 -3.41 5.28 -13.31
CA ARG A 38 -3.36 6.50 -12.49
C ARG A 38 -2.41 6.31 -11.31
N LEU A 39 -2.51 5.17 -10.61
CA LEU A 39 -1.64 4.87 -9.48
C LEU A 39 -0.17 4.87 -9.90
N SER A 40 0.14 4.29 -11.06
CA SER A 40 1.49 4.28 -11.65
C SER A 40 2.11 5.67 -11.78
N LYS A 41 1.33 6.67 -12.16
CA LYS A 41 1.80 8.06 -12.26
C LYS A 41 2.12 8.69 -10.90
N LEU A 42 1.39 8.28 -9.86
CA LEU A 42 1.54 8.81 -8.50
C LEU A 42 2.72 8.16 -7.75
N VAL A 43 2.91 6.85 -7.95
CA VAL A 43 3.93 6.06 -7.22
C VAL A 43 5.18 5.73 -8.05
N HIS A 44 5.21 6.13 -9.32
CA HIS A 44 6.28 5.86 -10.28
C HIS A 44 6.65 4.37 -10.43
N ILE A 45 5.67 3.48 -10.33
CA ILE A 45 5.84 2.03 -10.52
C ILE A 45 5.04 1.59 -11.74
N ALA A 46 5.60 0.71 -12.57
CA ALA A 46 4.94 0.24 -13.78
C ALA A 46 3.56 -0.40 -13.47
N PRO A 47 2.50 -0.15 -14.26
CA PRO A 47 1.16 -0.67 -14.00
C PRO A 47 1.12 -2.20 -13.90
N ALA A 48 1.95 -2.91 -14.68
CA ALA A 48 2.06 -4.36 -14.63
C ALA A 48 2.58 -4.87 -13.28
N THR A 49 3.57 -4.17 -12.69
CA THR A 49 4.09 -4.48 -11.35
C THR A 49 3.04 -4.22 -10.29
N ILE A 50 2.31 -3.10 -10.37
CA ILE A 50 1.20 -2.79 -9.45
C ILE A 50 0.13 -3.90 -9.49
N ARG A 51 -0.29 -4.31 -10.69
CA ARG A 51 -1.26 -5.40 -10.85
C ARG A 51 -0.79 -6.71 -10.21
N ARG A 52 0.49 -7.07 -10.42
CA ARG A 52 1.10 -8.27 -9.84
C ARG A 52 1.24 -8.19 -8.33
N ASP A 53 1.60 -7.02 -7.80
CA ASP A 53 1.67 -6.83 -6.36
C ASP A 53 0.28 -6.97 -5.75
N PHE A 54 -0.72 -6.31 -6.35
CA PHE A 54 -2.08 -6.26 -5.83
C PHE A 54 -2.79 -7.61 -5.92
N SER A 55 -2.47 -8.45 -6.92
CA SER A 55 -3.03 -9.81 -7.01
C SER A 55 -2.68 -10.70 -5.83
N ASN A 56 -1.60 -10.39 -5.09
CA ASN A 56 -1.24 -11.15 -3.90
C ASN A 56 -2.17 -10.88 -2.71
N PHE A 57 -3.02 -9.84 -2.75
CA PHE A 57 -3.84 -9.41 -1.62
C PHE A 57 -5.33 -9.78 -1.77
N GLY A 58 -5.66 -10.64 -2.73
CA GLY A 58 -7.03 -11.06 -2.99
C GLY A 58 -7.84 -10.02 -3.77
N ASP A 59 -9.14 -9.93 -3.49
CA ASP A 59 -10.08 -9.13 -4.27
C ASP A 59 -10.09 -7.66 -3.82
N LEU A 60 -9.00 -6.94 -4.11
CA LEU A 60 -8.87 -5.49 -3.90
C LEU A 60 -9.71 -4.65 -4.91
N GLY A 61 -10.30 -5.34 -5.90
CA GLY A 61 -10.98 -4.77 -7.04
C GLY A 61 -10.68 -5.55 -8.32
N ARG A 62 -11.39 -5.22 -9.40
CA ARG A 62 -11.27 -5.91 -10.69
C ARG A 62 -10.49 -5.10 -11.71
N SER A 63 -9.70 -5.80 -12.53
CA SER A 63 -9.02 -5.22 -13.68
C SER A 63 -10.05 -4.55 -14.61
N GLY A 64 -9.81 -3.29 -14.98
CA GLY A 64 -10.75 -2.46 -15.76
C GLY A 64 -11.68 -1.57 -14.94
N TYR A 65 -12.14 -2.02 -13.76
CA TYR A 65 -12.99 -1.22 -12.87
C TYR A 65 -12.19 -0.41 -11.82
N GLY A 66 -10.98 -0.87 -11.50
CA GLY A 66 -10.09 -0.22 -10.54
C GLY A 66 -10.23 -0.76 -9.12
N TYR A 67 -9.29 -0.36 -8.28
CA TYR A 67 -9.15 -0.82 -6.90
C TYR A 67 -9.90 0.11 -5.96
N SER A 68 -10.51 -0.45 -4.90
CA SER A 68 -11.14 0.36 -3.87
C SER A 68 -10.07 1.05 -3.02
N VAL A 69 -10.12 2.37 -2.94
CA VAL A 69 -9.17 3.18 -2.15
C VAL A 69 -9.30 2.84 -0.66
N ASP A 70 -10.53 2.72 -0.16
CA ASP A 70 -10.82 2.39 1.23
C ASP A 70 -10.27 1.00 1.61
N LEU A 71 -10.48 -0.01 0.75
CA LEU A 71 -9.99 -1.37 0.99
C LEU A 71 -8.45 -1.45 0.90
N LEU A 72 -7.84 -0.75 -0.06
CA LEU A 72 -6.38 -0.68 -0.16
C LEU A 72 -5.77 -0.05 1.09
N ALA A 73 -6.36 1.03 1.60
CA ALA A 73 -5.88 1.70 2.81
C ALA A 73 -5.95 0.76 4.02
N GLN A 74 -7.06 0.02 4.15
CA GLN A 74 -7.23 -0.94 5.22
C GLN A 74 -6.18 -2.06 5.13
N VAL A 75 -6.08 -2.77 4.00
CA VAL A 75 -5.21 -3.93 3.84
C VAL A 75 -3.74 -3.56 4.04
N PHE A 76 -3.28 -2.45 3.45
CA PHE A 76 -1.90 -2.01 3.62
C PHE A 76 -1.63 -1.47 5.03
N GLY A 77 -2.60 -0.81 5.67
CA GLY A 77 -2.48 -0.37 7.05
C GLY A 77 -2.35 -1.54 8.03
N GLU A 78 -3.17 -2.57 7.87
CA GLU A 78 -3.10 -3.81 8.65
C GLU A 78 -1.74 -4.51 8.45
N LEU A 79 -1.24 -4.59 7.21
CA LEU A 79 0.05 -5.22 6.92
C LEU A 79 1.26 -4.43 7.46
N LEU A 80 1.15 -3.11 7.54
CA LEU A 80 2.16 -2.23 8.11
C LEU A 80 2.01 -2.05 9.62
N GLU A 81 1.00 -2.69 10.23
CA GLU A 81 0.71 -2.59 11.66
C GLU A 81 0.58 -1.13 12.16
N VAL A 82 0.04 -0.22 11.33
CA VAL A 82 -0.01 1.23 11.62
C VAL A 82 -0.85 1.61 12.85
N HIS A 83 -1.63 0.67 13.37
CA HIS A 83 -2.42 0.82 14.59
C HIS A 83 -1.72 0.28 15.84
N SER A 84 -0.56 -0.35 15.68
CA SER A 84 0.27 -0.84 16.78
C SER A 84 1.09 0.30 17.38
N LYS A 85 1.16 0.37 18.71
CA LYS A 85 2.06 1.28 19.41
C LYS A 85 3.42 0.60 19.54
N GLU A 86 4.37 0.98 18.69
CA GLU A 86 5.75 0.53 18.84
C GLU A 86 6.51 1.41 19.83
N GLN A 87 7.25 0.79 20.74
CA GLN A 87 8.18 1.48 21.62
C GLN A 87 9.48 1.72 20.86
N MET A 88 9.79 2.98 20.57
CA MET A 88 11.03 3.38 19.90
C MET A 88 11.88 4.20 20.87
N ALA A 89 13.20 3.96 20.85
CA ALA A 89 14.18 4.76 21.59
C ALA A 89 15.22 5.30 20.60
N LEU A 90 15.50 6.60 20.66
CA LEU A 90 16.57 7.24 19.89
C LEU A 90 17.81 7.34 20.80
N VAL A 91 18.92 6.71 20.40
CA VAL A 91 20.18 6.76 21.14
C VAL A 91 21.21 7.55 20.33
N GLY A 92 21.64 8.68 20.89
CA GLY A 92 22.55 9.62 20.23
C GLY A 92 21.80 10.67 19.40
N CYS A 93 21.60 11.86 19.98
CA CYS A 93 21.03 13.03 19.30
C CYS A 93 22.15 13.96 18.82
N GLY A 94 23.02 13.44 17.95
CA GLY A 94 23.95 14.27 17.19
C GLY A 94 23.23 15.06 16.09
N ASN A 95 23.96 15.65 15.14
CA ASN A 95 23.32 16.37 14.04
C ASN A 95 22.60 15.37 13.09
N LEU A 96 21.28 15.46 13.02
CA LEU A 96 20.37 14.63 12.20
C LEU A 96 20.08 15.28 10.84
#